data_AF-A0A942E021-F1
#
_entry.id   AF-A0A942E021-F1
#
_cell.length_a   1.000
_cell.length_b   1.000
_cell.length_c   1.000
_cell.angle_alpha   90.00
_cell.angle_beta   90.00
_cell.angle_gamma   90.00
#
_symmetry.space_group_name_H-M   'P 1'
#
loop_
_entity.id
_entity.type
_entity.pdbx_description
1 polymer ?
#
loop_
_entity_poly.entity_id
_entity_poly.type
_entity_poly.pdbx_seq_one_letter_code
_entity_poly.pdbx_strand_id
1 'polypeptide(L)'
;MDKKSRRVVLVRHGDDPPDDRVHSFLVSSGFEPVIRKPFAGDLLGEPDESLAGTVVYGGKYNVFDIDLHPFLLEEYRWIEACLKADVPLLGICQGAQQIAYHLGAKVGPGPGTPHEFGYYTIYPDERATDFLLSPLVVTQSHFHMFGIPEGAQRLASSDLFPNQAFRYGEKVYGLQFHAEVTIEGFRRWQSASSGYYGKPGAQSREEQDRLMIVHDATQAEWFYAFLAKLFGKDGGRL
;
A
#
# COMPACT_ATOMS: atom_id res chain seq x y z
N MET A 1 -27.70 -17.98 12.22
CA MET A 1 -26.72 -18.06 11.13
C MET A 1 -25.44 -17.46 11.67
N ASP A 2 -24.44 -18.29 11.90
CA ASP A 2 -23.14 -17.86 12.39
C ASP A 2 -22.56 -16.87 11.37
N LYS A 3 -22.35 -15.62 11.78
CA LYS A 3 -21.64 -14.64 10.94
C LYS A 3 -20.21 -15.16 10.90
N LYS A 4 -19.84 -15.93 9.86
CA LYS A 4 -18.43 -16.30 9.63
C LYS A 4 -17.61 -15.02 9.80
N SER A 5 -16.66 -15.04 10.73
CA SER A 5 -15.72 -13.93 10.92
C SER A 5 -15.10 -13.62 9.56
N ARG A 6 -15.17 -12.35 9.13
CA ARG A 6 -14.57 -11.89 7.87
C ARG A 6 -13.17 -11.43 8.19
N ARG A 7 -12.20 -12.34 8.08
CA ARG A 7 -10.79 -12.02 8.35
C ARG A 7 -10.19 -11.23 7.19
N VAL A 8 -9.34 -10.26 7.51
CA VAL A 8 -8.47 -9.59 6.54
C VAL A 8 -7.03 -9.77 6.99
N VAL A 9 -6.21 -10.42 6.16
CA VAL A 9 -4.81 -10.69 6.50
C VAL A 9 -3.97 -9.45 6.26
N LEU A 10 -3.20 -9.04 7.27
CA LEU A 10 -2.31 -7.89 7.22
C LEU A 10 -0.85 -8.38 7.25
N VAL A 11 -0.22 -8.45 6.08
CA VAL A 11 1.18 -8.88 5.93
C VAL A 11 2.09 -7.70 6.23
N ARG A 12 2.80 -7.74 7.36
CA ARG A 12 3.65 -6.65 7.86
C ARG A 12 5.14 -7.00 7.79
N HIS A 13 5.96 -5.97 7.60
CA HIS A 13 7.43 -6.06 7.50
C HIS A 13 8.16 -5.34 8.65
N GLY A 14 7.46 -5.12 9.76
CA GLY A 14 7.98 -4.45 10.94
C GLY A 14 7.07 -4.65 12.15
N ASP A 15 7.50 -4.07 13.28
CA ASP A 15 6.83 -4.17 14.58
C ASP A 15 6.07 -2.90 14.97
N ASP A 16 5.82 -2.02 14.01
CA ASP A 16 5.00 -0.84 14.24
C ASP A 16 3.63 -1.23 14.79
N PRO A 17 3.09 -0.44 15.74
CA PRO A 17 1.78 -0.71 16.32
C PRO A 17 0.70 -0.77 15.23
N PRO A 18 -0.39 -1.53 15.43
CA PRO A 18 -1.52 -1.57 14.52
C PRO A 18 -2.45 -0.36 14.71
N ASP A 19 -1.91 0.84 14.57
CA ASP A 19 -2.60 2.12 14.77
C ASP A 19 -2.82 2.91 13.46
N ASP A 20 -2.65 2.24 12.31
CA ASP A 20 -2.91 2.84 11.00
C ASP A 20 -4.40 2.84 10.63
N ARG A 21 -4.72 3.51 9.52
CA ARG A 21 -6.09 3.65 9.02
C ARG A 21 -6.67 2.35 8.47
N VAL A 22 -5.84 1.42 7.95
CA VAL A 22 -6.33 0.12 7.50
C VAL A 22 -6.87 -0.66 8.70
N HIS A 23 -6.09 -0.78 9.76
CA HIS A 23 -6.51 -1.47 10.98
C HIS A 23 -7.75 -0.81 11.59
N SER A 24 -7.76 0.53 11.70
CA SER A 24 -8.89 1.30 12.23
C SER A 24 -10.17 1.08 11.41
N PHE A 25 -10.06 1.09 10.07
CA PHE A 25 -11.18 0.82 9.17
C PHE A 25 -11.72 -0.60 9.35
N LEU A 26 -10.84 -1.60 9.39
CA LEU A 26 -11.24 -3.00 9.50
C LEU A 26 -12.00 -3.28 10.79
N VAL A 27 -11.47 -2.83 11.94
CA VAL A 27 -12.12 -3.00 13.24
C VAL A 27 -13.47 -2.29 13.27
N SER A 28 -13.54 -1.03 12.84
CA SER A 28 -14.79 -0.25 12.84
C SER A 28 -15.84 -0.79 11.86
N SER A 29 -15.41 -1.46 10.79
CA SER A 29 -16.28 -2.10 9.80
C SER A 29 -16.66 -3.55 10.15
N GLY A 30 -16.19 -4.06 11.30
CA GLY A 30 -16.52 -5.40 11.81
C GLY A 30 -15.77 -6.55 11.13
N PHE A 31 -14.62 -6.25 10.50
CA PHE A 31 -13.65 -7.27 10.06
C PHE A 31 -12.72 -7.66 11.19
N GLU A 32 -12.14 -8.84 11.08
CA GLU A 32 -11.07 -9.31 11.97
C GLU A 32 -9.70 -9.10 11.29
N PRO A 33 -8.90 -8.09 11.70
CA PRO A 33 -7.56 -7.93 11.18
C PRO A 33 -6.64 -9.01 11.74
N VAL A 34 -6.05 -9.81 10.85
CA VAL A 34 -5.14 -10.92 11.20
C VAL A 34 -3.73 -10.56 10.74
N ILE A 35 -2.88 -10.15 11.68
CA ILE A 35 -1.49 -9.77 11.37
C ILE A 35 -0.64 -11.03 11.16
N ARG A 36 0.19 -10.99 10.11
CA ARG A 36 1.22 -11.99 9.82
C ARG A 36 2.53 -11.30 9.44
N LYS A 37 3.64 -11.88 9.89
CA LYS A 37 5.00 -11.37 9.67
C LYS A 37 5.87 -12.49 9.08
N PRO A 38 5.82 -12.72 7.75
CA PRO A 38 6.62 -13.77 7.12
C PRO A 38 8.12 -13.61 7.39
N PHE A 39 8.63 -12.37 7.50
CA PHE A 39 10.01 -12.10 7.89
C PHE A 39 10.39 -12.65 9.29
N ALA A 40 9.41 -12.92 10.14
CA ALA A 40 9.56 -13.53 11.47
C ALA A 40 9.18 -15.03 11.49
N GLY A 41 8.89 -15.63 10.33
CA GLY A 41 8.58 -17.06 10.19
C GLY A 41 7.09 -17.40 10.19
N ASP A 42 6.20 -16.41 10.22
CA ASP A 42 4.76 -16.67 10.11
C ASP A 42 4.39 -17.22 8.72
N LEU A 43 3.52 -18.22 8.68
CA LEU A 43 2.90 -18.69 7.44
C LEU A 43 1.59 -17.95 7.16
N LEU A 44 1.33 -17.68 5.88
CA LEU A 44 0.13 -17.02 5.40
C LEU A 44 -1.01 -18.02 5.14
N GLY A 45 -0.69 -19.30 4.95
CA GLY A 45 -1.67 -20.37 4.72
C GLY A 45 -2.31 -20.28 3.34
N GLU A 46 -3.56 -20.75 3.23
CA GLU A 46 -4.33 -20.69 1.98
C GLU A 46 -5.55 -19.75 2.15
N PRO A 47 -5.98 -19.07 1.07
CA PRO A 47 -7.28 -18.43 1.03
C PRO A 47 -8.41 -19.43 1.30
N ASP A 48 -9.33 -19.07 2.18
CA ASP A 48 -10.55 -19.84 2.47
C ASP A 48 -11.78 -18.93 2.45
N GLU A 49 -12.97 -19.49 2.66
CA GLU A 49 -14.23 -18.74 2.64
C GLU A 49 -14.37 -17.65 3.72
N SER A 50 -13.50 -17.65 4.74
CA SER A 50 -13.50 -16.62 5.78
C SER A 50 -12.65 -15.39 5.38
N LEU A 51 -11.74 -15.55 4.40
CA LEU A 51 -10.86 -14.48 3.94
C LEU A 51 -11.64 -13.46 3.10
N ALA A 52 -11.83 -12.27 3.67
CA ALA A 52 -12.51 -11.17 3.00
C ALA A 52 -11.56 -10.27 2.19
N GLY A 53 -10.26 -10.38 2.41
CA GLY A 53 -9.25 -9.58 1.74
C GLY A 53 -7.87 -9.71 2.37
N THR A 54 -6.88 -9.07 1.77
CA THR A 54 -5.51 -9.02 2.30
C THR A 54 -4.85 -7.68 1.97
N VAL A 55 -3.96 -7.24 2.85
CA VAL A 55 -3.11 -6.06 2.67
C VAL A 55 -1.66 -6.45 2.86
N VAL A 56 -0.82 -6.19 1.86
CA VAL A 56 0.64 -6.34 1.92
C VAL A 56 1.26 -4.97 2.10
N TYR A 57 1.87 -4.74 3.26
CA TYR A 57 2.35 -3.42 3.67
C TYR A 57 3.71 -3.06 3.05
N GLY A 58 4.12 -1.82 3.26
CA GLY A 58 5.48 -1.38 2.99
C GLY A 58 6.50 -2.09 3.88
N GLY A 59 7.77 -1.94 3.51
CA GLY A 59 8.90 -2.51 4.22
C GLY A 59 10.22 -2.05 3.61
N LYS A 60 11.32 -2.46 4.23
CA LYS A 60 12.69 -2.10 3.83
C LYS A 60 13.32 -3.06 2.83
N TYR A 61 12.58 -4.09 2.40
CA TYR A 61 13.14 -5.21 1.66
C TYR A 61 13.03 -4.97 0.16
N ASN A 62 14.11 -5.24 -0.57
CA ASN A 62 14.07 -5.25 -2.02
C ASN A 62 13.30 -6.49 -2.47
N VAL A 63 12.27 -6.29 -3.29
CA VAL A 63 11.35 -7.36 -3.70
C VAL A 63 12.05 -8.49 -4.48
N PHE A 64 13.14 -8.18 -5.18
CA PHE A 64 13.90 -9.14 -5.97
C PHE A 64 15.03 -9.85 -5.20
N ASP A 65 15.34 -9.46 -3.96
CA ASP A 65 16.43 -10.04 -3.16
C ASP A 65 16.00 -11.33 -2.42
N ILE A 66 15.34 -12.25 -3.13
CA ILE A 66 14.79 -13.49 -2.56
C ILE A 66 15.86 -14.35 -1.88
N ASP A 67 17.07 -14.39 -2.43
CA ASP A 67 18.19 -15.15 -1.86
C ASP A 67 18.61 -14.62 -0.47
N LEU A 68 18.49 -13.31 -0.25
CA LEU A 68 18.78 -12.66 1.04
C LEU A 68 17.57 -12.72 1.98
N HIS A 69 16.36 -12.76 1.41
CA HIS A 69 15.10 -12.67 2.12
C HIS A 69 14.11 -13.77 1.67
N PRO A 70 14.38 -15.05 2.02
CA PRO A 70 13.58 -16.17 1.51
C PRO A 70 12.09 -16.14 1.88
N PHE A 71 11.72 -15.40 2.94
CA PHE A 71 10.32 -15.18 3.32
C PHE A 71 9.50 -14.50 2.21
N LEU A 72 10.14 -13.77 1.29
CA LEU A 72 9.47 -13.19 0.12
C LEU A 72 8.79 -14.26 -0.74
N LEU A 73 9.31 -15.50 -0.76
CA LEU A 73 8.66 -16.62 -1.48
C LEU A 73 7.28 -16.94 -0.90
N GLU A 74 7.12 -16.88 0.42
CA GLU A 74 5.83 -17.10 1.07
C GLU A 74 4.85 -15.97 0.74
N GLU A 75 5.34 -14.73 0.67
CA GLU A 75 4.53 -13.58 0.26
C GLU A 75 4.13 -13.66 -1.22
N TYR A 76 5.02 -14.10 -2.11
CA TYR A 76 4.68 -14.33 -3.52
C TYR A 76 3.69 -15.47 -3.72
N ARG A 77 3.86 -16.57 -2.99
CA ARG A 77 2.89 -17.67 -2.97
C ARG A 77 1.51 -17.17 -2.53
N TRP A 78 1.47 -16.35 -1.49
CA TRP A 78 0.22 -15.77 -0.98
C TRP A 78 -0.44 -14.79 -1.97
N ILE A 79 0.34 -13.91 -2.59
CA ILE A 79 -0.14 -13.01 -3.65
C ILE A 79 -0.75 -13.84 -4.78
N GLU A 80 -0.03 -14.86 -5.27
CA GLU A 80 -0.52 -15.75 -6.33
C GLU A 80 -1.83 -16.45 -5.94
N ALA A 81 -1.90 -16.98 -4.72
CA ALA A 81 -3.10 -17.64 -4.21
C ALA A 81 -4.30 -16.68 -4.13
N CYS A 82 -4.09 -15.45 -3.65
CA CYS A 82 -5.14 -14.43 -3.59
C CYS A 82 -5.62 -14.00 -4.98
N LEU A 83 -4.70 -13.85 -5.94
CA LEU A 83 -5.02 -13.55 -7.34
C LEU A 83 -5.88 -14.66 -7.96
N LYS A 84 -5.50 -15.93 -7.77
CA LYS A 84 -6.27 -17.09 -8.28
C LYS A 84 -7.65 -17.22 -7.63
N ALA A 85 -7.77 -16.84 -6.36
CA ALA A 85 -9.01 -16.91 -5.61
C ALA A 85 -9.90 -15.65 -5.74
N ASP A 86 -9.50 -14.66 -6.56
CA ASP A 86 -10.20 -13.38 -6.73
C ASP A 86 -10.49 -12.65 -5.39
N VAL A 87 -9.52 -12.72 -4.48
CA VAL A 87 -9.55 -12.09 -3.15
C VAL A 87 -9.13 -10.62 -3.28
N PRO A 88 -9.87 -9.66 -2.68
CA PRO A 88 -9.42 -8.27 -2.61
C PRO A 88 -8.01 -8.14 -2.03
N LEU A 89 -7.10 -7.54 -2.80
CA LEU A 89 -5.68 -7.46 -2.50
C LEU A 89 -5.20 -6.02 -2.64
N LEU A 90 -4.67 -5.47 -1.55
CA LEU A 90 -4.04 -4.16 -1.52
C LEU A 90 -2.55 -4.30 -1.24
N GLY A 91 -1.71 -3.82 -2.15
CA GLY A 91 -0.28 -3.61 -1.89
C GLY A 91 -0.01 -2.14 -1.58
N ILE A 92 0.78 -1.87 -0.54
CA ILE A 92 1.21 -0.52 -0.14
C ILE A 92 2.73 -0.45 -0.19
N CYS A 93 3.29 0.55 -0.87
CA CYS A 93 4.72 0.76 -1.06
C CYS A 93 5.44 -0.51 -1.53
N GLN A 94 6.26 -1.15 -0.68
CA GLN A 94 6.89 -2.45 -0.98
C GLN A 94 5.86 -3.51 -1.40
N GLY A 95 4.67 -3.57 -0.78
CA GLY A 95 3.63 -4.52 -1.18
C GLY A 95 3.09 -4.26 -2.58
N ALA A 96 2.96 -3.00 -3.00
CA ALA A 96 2.58 -2.66 -4.38
C ALA A 96 3.68 -3.10 -5.37
N GLN A 97 4.93 -2.90 -4.99
CA GLN A 97 6.10 -3.36 -5.74
C GLN A 97 6.15 -4.89 -5.84
N GLN A 98 5.80 -5.62 -4.79
CA GLN A 98 5.75 -7.10 -4.82
C GLN A 98 4.68 -7.61 -5.77
N ILE A 99 3.48 -7.02 -5.75
CA ILE A 99 2.41 -7.38 -6.70
C ILE A 99 2.88 -7.09 -8.12
N ALA A 100 3.47 -5.91 -8.36
CA ALA A 100 3.94 -5.54 -9.69
C ALA A 100 5.05 -6.48 -10.20
N TYR A 101 6.04 -6.78 -9.35
CA TYR A 101 7.14 -7.70 -9.66
C TYR A 101 6.63 -9.12 -9.94
N HIS A 102 5.71 -9.63 -9.11
CA HIS A 102 5.09 -10.94 -9.30
C HIS A 102 4.34 -11.05 -10.64
N LEU A 103 3.69 -9.96 -11.07
CA LEU A 103 3.04 -9.86 -12.38
C LEU A 103 4.01 -9.52 -13.53
N GLY A 104 5.33 -9.61 -13.30
CA GLY A 104 6.36 -9.47 -14.33
C GLY A 104 6.79 -8.03 -14.63
N ALA A 105 6.31 -7.03 -13.88
CA ALA A 105 6.76 -5.66 -14.06
C ALA A 105 8.18 -5.45 -13.49
N LYS A 106 8.90 -4.49 -14.08
CA LYS A 106 10.19 -4.05 -13.53
C LYS A 106 9.98 -3.27 -12.23
N VAL A 107 10.81 -3.55 -11.23
CA VAL A 107 10.81 -2.86 -9.93
C VAL A 107 12.24 -2.54 -9.54
N GLY A 108 12.42 -1.38 -8.92
CA GLY A 108 13.69 -0.97 -8.34
C GLY A 108 13.92 0.53 -8.51
N PRO A 109 15.03 1.04 -7.97
CA PRO A 109 15.44 2.39 -8.25
C PRO A 109 16.11 2.44 -9.64
N GLY A 110 15.90 3.53 -10.37
CA GLY A 110 16.74 3.87 -11.51
C GLY A 110 18.01 4.61 -11.05
N PRO A 111 19.04 4.72 -11.91
CA PRO A 111 20.16 5.61 -11.65
C PRO A 111 19.67 7.04 -11.40
N GLY A 112 20.04 7.63 -10.26
CA GLY A 112 19.69 9.00 -9.91
C GLY A 112 18.23 9.24 -9.51
N THR A 113 17.45 8.18 -9.23
CA THR A 113 16.06 8.33 -8.79
C THR A 113 15.96 9.20 -7.52
N PRO A 114 15.09 10.23 -7.52
CA PRO A 114 14.86 11.06 -6.34
C PRO A 114 14.16 10.25 -5.24
N HIS A 115 14.02 10.86 -4.06
CA HIS A 115 13.24 10.30 -2.96
C HIS A 115 11.97 11.12 -2.80
N GLU A 116 10.85 10.45 -2.54
CA GLU A 116 9.67 11.09 -1.97
C GLU A 116 9.60 10.71 -0.49
N PHE A 117 9.82 11.70 0.38
CA PHE A 117 9.71 11.56 1.83
C PHE A 117 9.04 12.79 2.43
N GLY A 118 7.75 12.67 2.74
CA GLY A 118 6.89 13.81 3.04
C GLY A 118 5.51 13.69 2.40
N TYR A 119 4.90 14.82 2.06
CA TYR A 119 3.55 14.93 1.52
C TYR A 119 3.61 15.48 0.08
N TYR A 120 3.23 14.69 -0.91
CA TYR A 120 3.38 15.03 -2.33
C TYR A 120 2.04 14.95 -3.05
N THR A 121 1.85 15.79 -4.06
CA THR A 121 0.66 15.74 -4.91
C THR A 121 0.74 14.54 -5.83
N ILE A 122 -0.32 13.73 -5.82
CA ILE A 122 -0.61 12.75 -6.86
C ILE A 122 -1.73 13.27 -7.77
N TYR A 123 -1.58 13.00 -9.06
CA TYR A 123 -2.49 13.40 -10.12
C TYR A 123 -3.22 12.17 -10.66
N PRO A 124 -4.53 12.27 -10.94
CA PRO A 124 -5.30 11.17 -11.49
C PRO A 124 -4.85 10.81 -12.91
N ASP A 125 -4.93 9.53 -13.26
CA ASP A 125 -4.86 9.10 -14.66
C ASP A 125 -6.21 9.40 -15.34
N GLU A 126 -6.18 10.03 -16.51
CA GLU A 126 -7.40 10.43 -17.26
C GLU A 126 -8.34 9.26 -17.57
N ARG A 127 -7.81 8.03 -17.64
CA ARG A 127 -8.60 6.82 -17.91
C ARG A 127 -9.20 6.20 -16.65
N ALA A 128 -8.78 6.63 -15.46
CA ALA A 128 -9.13 6.05 -14.17
C ALA A 128 -10.06 6.96 -13.34
N THR A 129 -11.18 7.37 -13.94
CA THR A 129 -12.12 8.34 -13.36
C THR A 129 -12.83 7.83 -12.09
N ASP A 130 -12.73 6.54 -11.77
CA ASP A 130 -13.35 5.91 -10.61
C ASP A 130 -12.42 5.74 -9.40
N PHE A 131 -11.19 6.25 -9.47
CA PHE A 131 -10.18 6.14 -8.41
C PHE A 131 -9.86 7.47 -7.73
N LEU A 132 -9.55 8.50 -8.52
CA LEU A 132 -9.17 9.81 -8.01
C LEU A 132 -9.77 10.90 -8.92
N LEU A 133 -10.56 11.82 -8.34
CA LEU A 133 -11.32 12.82 -9.11
C LEU A 133 -10.54 14.11 -9.36
N SER A 134 -9.62 14.45 -8.45
CA SER A 134 -8.78 15.64 -8.51
C SER A 134 -7.43 15.35 -7.85
N PRO A 135 -6.40 16.16 -8.07
CA PRO A 135 -5.12 15.98 -7.40
C PRO A 135 -5.28 15.90 -5.88
N LEU A 136 -4.52 15.01 -5.25
CA LEU A 136 -4.55 14.77 -3.80
C LEU A 136 -3.13 14.80 -3.26
N VAL A 137 -2.92 15.45 -2.13
CA VAL A 137 -1.62 15.41 -1.44
C VAL A 137 -1.61 14.23 -0.48
N VAL A 138 -0.63 13.33 -0.66
CA VAL A 138 -0.52 12.08 0.10
C VAL A 138 0.87 11.89 0.70
N THR A 139 0.92 11.13 1.79
CA THR A 139 2.14 10.77 2.50
C THR A 139 2.97 9.80 1.66
N GLN A 140 4.27 10.04 1.56
CA GLN A 140 5.24 9.25 0.80
C GLN A 140 6.48 8.93 1.66
N SER A 141 7.06 7.76 1.40
CA SER A 141 8.37 7.37 1.95
C SER A 141 9.01 6.29 1.09
N HIS A 142 9.48 6.66 -0.10
CA HIS A 142 10.11 5.71 -1.01
C HIS A 142 11.13 6.36 -1.96
N PHE A 143 11.93 5.49 -2.58
CA PHE A 143 12.81 5.82 -3.70
C PHE A 143 12.79 4.74 -4.79
N HIS A 144 12.23 3.56 -4.49
CA HIS A 144 11.91 2.56 -5.50
C HIS A 144 10.65 2.96 -6.26
N MET A 145 10.57 2.47 -7.50
CA MET A 145 9.39 2.58 -8.36
C MET A 145 9.02 1.21 -8.93
N PHE A 146 7.84 1.13 -9.53
CA PHE A 146 7.39 -0.03 -10.29
C PHE A 146 6.91 0.39 -11.68
N GLY A 147 7.06 -0.51 -12.66
CA GLY A 147 6.31 -0.44 -13.91
C GLY A 147 4.85 -0.85 -13.70
N ILE A 148 3.98 -0.45 -14.62
CA ILE A 148 2.59 -0.93 -14.63
C ILE A 148 2.60 -2.35 -15.20
N PRO A 149 2.09 -3.36 -14.47
CA PRO A 149 2.03 -4.73 -14.98
C PRO A 149 1.20 -4.85 -16.25
N GLU A 150 1.49 -5.86 -17.06
CA GLU A 150 0.64 -6.18 -18.21
C GLU A 150 -0.79 -6.51 -17.74
N GLY A 151 -1.79 -5.93 -18.42
CA GLY A 151 -3.20 -6.06 -18.02
C GLY A 151 -3.62 -5.18 -16.84
N ALA A 152 -2.71 -4.43 -16.22
CA ALA A 152 -3.04 -3.44 -15.20
C ALA A 152 -3.30 -2.05 -15.80
N GLN A 153 -4.13 -1.27 -15.13
CA GLN A 153 -4.41 0.13 -15.41
C GLN A 153 -3.63 1.02 -14.44
N ARG A 154 -2.92 2.02 -14.95
CA ARG A 154 -2.35 3.10 -14.13
C ARG A 154 -3.47 3.98 -13.60
N LEU A 155 -3.38 4.37 -12.33
CA LEU A 155 -4.44 5.13 -11.64
C LEU A 155 -3.98 6.53 -11.23
N ALA A 156 -2.69 6.69 -10.91
CA ALA A 156 -2.15 7.97 -10.48
C ALA A 156 -0.65 8.10 -10.82
N SER A 157 -0.19 9.34 -10.92
CA SER A 157 1.21 9.75 -11.02
C SER A 157 1.54 10.88 -10.05
N SER A 158 2.81 11.23 -9.95
CA SER A 158 3.33 12.42 -9.27
C SER A 158 4.32 13.13 -10.18
N ASP A 159 4.83 14.29 -9.77
CA ASP A 159 5.85 15.01 -10.53
C ASP A 159 7.18 14.25 -10.62
N LEU A 160 7.51 13.43 -9.63
CA LEU A 160 8.79 12.70 -9.55
C LEU A 160 8.67 11.24 -10.02
N PHE A 161 7.50 10.62 -9.83
CA PHE A 161 7.25 9.21 -10.15
C PHE A 161 6.03 9.05 -11.05
N PRO A 162 6.17 8.45 -12.24
CA PRO A 162 5.09 8.33 -13.22
C PRO A 162 4.01 7.33 -12.79
N ASN A 163 4.32 6.41 -11.87
CA ASN A 163 3.44 5.34 -11.42
C ASN A 163 3.32 5.41 -9.89
N GLN A 164 2.21 5.99 -9.42
CA GLN A 164 1.89 6.10 -8.00
C GLN A 164 0.82 5.09 -7.57
N ALA A 165 -0.01 4.65 -8.50
CA ALA A 165 -0.98 3.59 -8.24
C ALA A 165 -1.35 2.81 -9.51
N PHE A 166 -1.73 1.55 -9.34
CA PHE A 166 -2.30 0.72 -10.40
C PHE A 166 -3.46 -0.15 -9.89
N ARG A 167 -4.33 -0.57 -10.81
CA ARG A 167 -5.36 -1.60 -10.61
C ARG A 167 -5.13 -2.76 -11.56
N TYR A 168 -5.20 -3.99 -11.06
CA TYR A 168 -5.19 -5.22 -11.85
C TYR A 168 -6.50 -5.98 -11.63
N GLY A 169 -7.25 -6.27 -12.70
CA GLY A 169 -8.63 -6.73 -12.57
C GLY A 169 -9.51 -5.71 -11.84
N GLU A 170 -10.48 -6.18 -11.05
CA GLU A 170 -11.42 -5.31 -10.33
C GLU A 170 -11.02 -5.04 -8.87
N LYS A 171 -10.22 -5.94 -8.27
CA LYS A 171 -10.04 -6.02 -6.81
C LYS A 171 -8.59 -5.97 -6.34
N VAL A 172 -7.62 -5.81 -7.25
CA VAL A 172 -6.20 -5.76 -6.89
C VAL A 172 -5.68 -4.36 -7.14
N TYR A 173 -5.17 -3.74 -6.08
CA TYR A 173 -4.63 -2.38 -6.12
C TYR A 173 -3.21 -2.36 -5.56
N GLY A 174 -2.33 -1.64 -6.24
CA GLY A 174 -1.02 -1.27 -5.72
C GLY A 174 -0.94 0.24 -5.55
N LEU A 175 -0.64 0.70 -4.34
CA LEU A 175 -0.39 2.11 -4.01
C LEU A 175 1.07 2.28 -3.62
N GLN A 176 1.80 3.17 -4.29
CA GLN A 176 3.18 3.49 -3.90
C GLN A 176 3.23 4.34 -2.63
N PHE A 177 2.20 5.14 -2.43
CA PHE A 177 2.05 6.07 -1.32
C PHE A 177 1.38 5.47 -0.10
N HIS A 178 1.46 6.20 1.01
CA HIS A 178 1.15 5.76 2.35
C HIS A 178 -0.09 6.43 2.95
N ALA A 179 -1.23 6.28 2.27
CA ALA A 179 -2.48 6.87 2.73
C ALA A 179 -3.00 6.24 4.06
N GLU A 180 -2.50 5.06 4.42
CA GLU A 180 -2.78 4.39 5.68
C GLU A 180 -2.19 5.10 6.91
N VAL A 181 -1.15 5.89 6.72
CA VAL A 181 -0.34 6.42 7.82
C VAL A 181 -0.99 7.61 8.51
N THR A 182 -1.25 7.47 9.80
CA THR A 182 -1.73 8.54 10.67
C THR A 182 -0.66 9.59 10.95
N ILE A 183 -1.05 10.74 11.50
CA ILE A 183 -0.12 11.77 11.99
C ILE A 183 0.90 11.19 12.96
N GLU A 184 0.46 10.34 13.89
CA GLU A 184 1.31 9.66 14.87
C GLU A 184 2.29 8.70 14.18
N GLY A 185 1.81 7.95 13.18
CA GLY A 185 2.65 7.08 12.36
C GLY A 185 3.72 7.84 11.62
N PHE A 186 3.36 8.94 10.97
CA PHE A 186 4.32 9.75 10.22
C PHE A 186 5.34 10.43 11.15
N ARG A 187 4.92 10.90 12.34
CA ARG A 187 5.84 11.43 13.35
C ARG A 187 6.87 10.41 13.83
N ARG A 188 6.53 9.12 13.87
CA ARG A 188 7.50 8.05 14.14
C ARG A 188 8.55 7.98 13.04
N TRP A 189 8.14 8.06 11.78
CA TRP A 189 9.08 8.05 10.65
C TRP A 189 9.99 9.27 10.63
N GLN A 190 9.45 10.45 10.92
CA GLN A 190 10.25 11.67 11.04
C GLN A 190 11.30 11.60 12.16
N SER A 191 11.08 10.76 13.17
CA SER A 191 11.98 10.57 14.31
C SER A 191 12.95 9.40 14.10
N ALA A 192 12.73 8.56 13.08
CA ALA A 192 13.57 7.42 12.78
C ALA A 192 14.85 7.86 12.07
N SER A 193 15.98 7.22 12.41
CA SER A 193 17.27 7.46 11.73
C SER A 193 17.26 7.08 10.26
N SER A 194 16.25 6.32 9.81
CA SER A 194 16.04 5.91 8.43
C SER A 194 15.32 6.97 7.58
N GLY A 195 14.90 8.10 8.15
CA GLY A 195 14.28 9.19 7.39
C GLY A 195 15.21 9.69 6.28
N TYR A 196 14.68 9.88 5.08
CA TYR A 196 15.45 10.25 3.89
C TYR A 196 15.87 11.73 3.83
N TYR A 197 16.04 12.37 4.99
CA TYR A 197 16.43 13.78 5.07
C TYR A 197 17.73 14.06 4.32
N GLY A 198 17.75 15.16 3.57
CA GLY A 198 18.90 15.59 2.76
C GLY A 198 19.09 14.84 1.44
N LYS A 199 18.21 13.87 1.10
CA LYS A 199 18.21 13.24 -0.23
C LYS A 199 17.52 14.14 -1.26
N PRO A 200 17.93 14.10 -2.54
CA PRO A 200 17.23 14.80 -3.61
C PRO A 200 15.74 14.42 -3.64
N GLY A 201 14.86 15.42 -3.65
CA GLY A 201 13.39 15.24 -3.65
C GLY A 201 12.76 15.14 -2.27
N ALA A 202 13.51 14.79 -1.21
CA ALA A 202 12.97 14.68 0.14
C ALA A 202 12.62 16.07 0.72
N GLN A 203 11.44 16.19 1.33
CA GLN A 203 11.03 17.43 1.98
C GLN A 203 11.75 17.66 3.31
N SER A 204 11.86 18.92 3.70
CA SER A 204 12.35 19.28 5.04
C SER A 204 11.33 18.90 6.11
N ARG A 205 11.78 18.72 7.36
CA ARG A 205 10.89 18.46 8.51
C ARG A 205 9.81 19.54 8.67
N GLU A 206 10.17 20.81 8.50
CA GLU A 206 9.25 21.94 8.61
C GLU A 206 8.15 21.90 7.53
N GLU A 207 8.53 21.56 6.30
CA GLU A 207 7.59 21.41 5.19
C GLU A 207 6.65 20.23 5.42
N GLN A 208 7.20 19.09 5.83
CA GLN A 208 6.44 17.91 6.22
C GLN A 208 5.40 18.23 7.31
N ASP A 209 5.80 18.92 8.38
CA ASP A 209 4.91 19.27 9.48
C ASP A 209 3.76 20.19 9.03
N ARG A 210 4.05 21.18 8.18
CA ARG A 210 3.02 22.06 7.61
C ARG A 210 2.05 21.29 6.72
N LEU A 211 2.56 20.49 5.78
CA LEU A 211 1.73 19.76 4.82
C LEU A 211 0.90 18.68 5.50
N MET A 212 1.45 17.99 6.51
CA MET A 212 0.72 17.02 7.33
C MET A 212 -0.52 17.65 7.97
N ILE A 213 -0.38 18.83 8.60
CA ILE A 213 -1.51 19.52 9.24
C ILE A 213 -2.59 19.89 8.23
N VAL A 214 -2.21 20.29 7.02
CA VAL A 214 -3.14 20.75 5.98
C VAL A 214 -3.85 19.59 5.29
N HIS A 215 -3.14 18.48 5.03
CA HIS A 215 -3.59 17.47 4.07
C HIS A 215 -3.99 16.12 4.69
N ASP A 216 -3.61 15.83 5.93
CA ASP A 216 -3.87 14.52 6.55
C ASP A 216 -5.37 14.16 6.57
N ALA A 217 -6.23 15.14 6.87
CA ALA A 217 -7.68 14.92 6.91
C ALA A 217 -8.25 14.53 5.53
N THR A 218 -7.87 15.22 4.47
CA THR A 218 -8.33 14.92 3.11
C THR A 218 -7.77 13.59 2.60
N GLN A 219 -6.50 13.27 2.90
CA GLN A 219 -5.92 11.97 2.62
C GLN A 219 -6.70 10.86 3.34
N ALA A 220 -7.02 11.05 4.62
CA ALA A 220 -7.76 10.09 5.44
C ALA A 220 -9.16 9.82 4.87
N GLU A 221 -9.89 10.88 4.54
CA GLU A 221 -11.23 10.80 3.95
C GLU A 221 -11.22 9.98 2.65
N TRP A 222 -10.31 10.32 1.73
CA TRP A 222 -10.16 9.57 0.49
C TRP A 222 -9.81 8.11 0.75
N PHE A 223 -8.89 7.83 1.68
CA PHE A 223 -8.44 6.47 1.92
C PHE A 223 -9.51 5.59 2.57
N TYR A 224 -10.30 6.13 3.50
CA TYR A 224 -11.43 5.40 4.07
C TYR A 224 -12.51 5.09 3.03
N ALA A 225 -12.80 6.04 2.13
CA ALA A 225 -13.72 5.79 1.02
C ALA A 225 -13.18 4.71 0.06
N PHE A 226 -11.88 4.73 -0.23
CA PHE A 226 -11.20 3.70 -1.02
C PHE A 226 -11.28 2.32 -0.35
N LEU A 227 -10.97 2.21 0.94
CA LEU A 227 -11.08 0.96 1.69
C LEU A 227 -12.52 0.43 1.73
N ALA A 228 -13.51 1.32 1.86
CA ALA A 228 -14.92 0.97 1.79
C ALA A 228 -15.30 0.39 0.42
N LYS A 229 -14.79 0.96 -0.68
CA LYS A 229 -14.98 0.41 -2.03
C LYS A 229 -14.33 -0.97 -2.19
N LEU A 230 -13.12 -1.15 -1.66
CA LEU A 230 -12.34 -2.38 -1.84
C LEU A 230 -12.86 -3.55 -0.99
N PHE A 231 -13.13 -3.32 0.29
CA PHE A 231 -13.51 -4.39 1.25
C PHE A 231 -15.00 -4.40 1.61
N GLY A 232 -15.75 -3.37 1.22
CA GLY A 232 -17.18 -3.22 1.53
C GLY A 232 -18.05 -4.39 1.08
N LYS A 233 -19.28 -4.44 1.59
CA LYS A 233 -20.22 -5.55 1.37
C LYS A 233 -20.70 -5.72 -0.07
N ASP A 234 -20.53 -4.69 -0.90
CA ASP A 234 -20.98 -4.67 -2.28
C ASP A 234 -19.79 -4.39 -3.21
N GLY A 235 -18.89 -5.37 -3.31
CA GLY A 235 -17.84 -5.37 -4.33
C GLY A 235 -18.46 -5.43 -5.73
N GLY A 236 -18.92 -4.29 -6.25
CA GLY A 236 -19.55 -4.17 -7.55
C GLY A 236 -20.60 -3.05 -7.62
N ARG A 237 -20.20 -1.93 -8.21
CA ARG A 237 -21.00 -0.78 -8.72
C ARG A 237 -21.58 0.20 -7.70
N LEU A 238 -21.18 1.47 -7.88
CA LEU A 238 -22.08 2.63 -7.79
C LEU A 238 -23.02 2.63 -9.00
#